data_AF-A0A7S0S5U2-F1
#
_entry.id   AF-A0A7S0S5U2-F1
#
_cell.length_a   1.000
_cell.length_b   1.000
_cell.length_c   1.000
_cell.angle_alpha   90.00
_cell.angle_beta   90.00
_cell.angle_gamma   90.00
#
_symmetry.space_group_name_H-M   'P 1'
#
loop_
_entity.id
_entity.type
_entity.pdbx_description
1 polymer ?
#
loop_
_entity_poly.entity_id
_entity_poly.type
_entity_poly.pdbx_seq_one_letter_code
_entity_poly.pdbx_strand_id
1 'polypeptide(L)'
;QLQSVLEAQLCGPHTAPPPQSAGSGGGARPAPPPAPPHRTSTASGFIPGLGPSRDPAALAPALVLVKDFVLLVCDALEELGCGTGPLQGVLVSAGLRYHELLASSCTKSVSAVLSSDPLVAGLEVRTEVQARELFTMLGLPDRLDTPGHPTGTGGGAPPTSAGSSGGSGPQRAASTRTLPHRCPFTPLVPEVLRVVRAFVADSVPYLSGLLRPWEVAAAALHQRDRLIARVVVEALVGRMNGLVAESRAPALMWLVADAWALAAAAPELDLFTCAQAAPRAEQAELEAVGRQVQAQLSSSASAAEGAQEGEAQAAQIRRRGFRHAEGLMGNVQPGGSVLGVAAAAFRALQVAAERALLRLVSARVEGIVGEGLKAMVWTPSGPLPLGPSPYVEALLTFMQDTVASAGGVLPHPSYVFMCRTALKSTALMLLRLFSPDGIKGYNLFAIEKLAADVAAVQAFAASVTAGTGFAAGMATGTGGSLIDEFVEPAQLCRLLLSDTLEDVLVPELRRQRYPNLEPPTIVQALDKYREILKVGKEKTRFPTKKAVDQITKQLRGQMVTGSAATVLQDF
;
A
#
# COMPACT_ATOMS: atom_id res chain seq x y z
N GLN A 1 -25.15 39.37 -18.79
CA GLN A 1 -24.97 39.59 -17.34
C GLN A 1 -24.61 38.30 -16.59
N LEU A 2 -25.33 37.17 -16.77
CA LEU A 2 -24.90 35.87 -16.22
C LEU A 2 -23.57 35.37 -16.82
N GLN A 3 -23.37 35.56 -18.13
CA GLN A 3 -22.11 35.22 -18.82
C GLN A 3 -20.91 36.05 -18.32
N SER A 4 -21.07 37.35 -18.09
CA SER A 4 -20.03 38.22 -17.52
C SER A 4 -19.70 37.91 -16.06
N VAL A 5 -20.65 37.33 -15.31
CA VAL A 5 -20.42 36.87 -13.93
C VAL A 5 -19.71 35.52 -13.91
N LEU A 6 -19.97 34.65 -14.89
CA LEU A 6 -19.25 33.37 -15.07
C LEU A 6 -17.80 33.58 -15.53
N GLU A 7 -17.56 34.49 -16.49
CA GLU A 7 -16.21 34.82 -16.98
C GLU A 7 -15.33 35.45 -15.88
N ALA A 8 -15.91 36.28 -15.01
CA ALA A 8 -15.20 36.89 -13.87
C ALA A 8 -14.85 35.92 -12.73
N GLN A 9 -15.52 34.76 -12.64
CA GLN A 9 -15.25 33.72 -11.63
C GLN A 9 -14.27 32.65 -12.14
N LEU A 10 -14.13 32.49 -13.46
CA LEU A 10 -13.29 31.47 -14.11
C LEU A 10 -11.83 31.93 -14.28
N CYS A 11 -11.55 33.23 -14.36
CA CYS A 11 -10.19 33.75 -14.44
C CYS A 11 -9.65 34.13 -13.05
N GLY A 12 -8.79 33.28 -12.47
CA GLY A 12 -7.94 33.67 -11.33
C GLY A 12 -6.94 34.77 -11.72
N PRO A 13 -6.32 35.48 -10.76
CA PRO A 13 -5.56 36.69 -11.04
C PRO A 13 -4.28 36.36 -11.82
N HIS A 14 -4.22 36.81 -13.08
CA HIS A 14 -2.98 36.90 -13.83
C HIS A 14 -2.10 38.00 -13.19
N THR A 15 -0.93 37.61 -12.71
CA THR A 15 0.17 38.51 -12.38
C THR A 15 0.62 39.25 -13.66
N ALA A 16 0.29 40.53 -13.76
CA ALA A 16 0.86 41.43 -14.77
C ALA A 16 2.26 41.92 -14.31
N PRO A 17 3.24 42.05 -15.22
CA PRO A 17 4.57 42.57 -14.91
C PRO A 17 4.55 44.10 -14.69
N PRO A 18 5.54 44.67 -13.98
CA PRO A 18 5.50 46.06 -13.55
C PRO A 18 5.75 47.04 -14.71
N PRO A 19 5.17 48.26 -14.66
CA PRO A 19 5.36 49.27 -15.68
C PRO A 19 6.72 49.95 -15.57
N GLN A 20 7.37 50.14 -16.71
CA GLN A 20 8.59 50.91 -16.87
C GLN A 20 8.31 52.41 -16.74
N SER A 21 9.20 53.10 -16.05
CA SER A 21 9.22 54.54 -15.84
C SER A 21 9.71 55.27 -17.10
N ALA A 22 8.90 56.22 -17.59
CA ALA A 22 9.35 57.25 -18.52
C ALA A 22 8.91 58.61 -17.98
N GLY A 23 9.88 59.48 -17.70
CA GLY A 23 9.68 60.79 -17.10
C GLY A 23 9.45 61.92 -18.11
N SER A 24 8.68 62.90 -17.63
CA SER A 24 8.89 64.35 -17.70
C SER A 24 8.98 65.11 -19.04
N GLY A 25 8.08 66.10 -19.16
CA GLY A 25 8.14 67.30 -20.02
C GLY A 25 6.79 67.50 -20.73
N GLY A 26 5.94 68.51 -20.50
CA GLY A 26 6.06 69.85 -19.92
C GLY A 26 5.60 70.87 -20.98
N GLY A 27 4.41 71.46 -20.87
CA GLY A 27 3.97 72.54 -21.79
C GLY A 27 2.47 72.90 -21.85
N ALA A 28 2.10 73.91 -21.07
CA ALA A 28 0.87 74.72 -20.90
C ALA A 28 -0.19 74.93 -22.02
N ARG A 29 -1.49 74.98 -21.63
CA ARG A 29 -2.41 76.18 -21.71
C ARG A 29 -3.84 75.90 -21.12
N PRO A 30 -4.66 76.94 -20.81
CA PRO A 30 -5.64 76.94 -19.70
C PRO A 30 -7.13 76.74 -20.09
N ALA A 31 -7.95 76.55 -19.06
CA ALA A 31 -9.37 76.14 -19.03
C ALA A 31 -10.43 77.21 -19.40
N PRO A 32 -11.68 76.78 -19.68
CA PRO A 32 -12.92 77.55 -19.45
C PRO A 32 -13.83 76.94 -18.33
N PRO A 33 -14.88 77.66 -17.86
CA PRO A 33 -15.38 77.70 -16.47
C PRO A 33 -16.56 76.74 -16.12
N PRO A 34 -17.07 76.69 -14.86
CA PRO A 34 -17.78 75.54 -14.28
C PRO A 34 -19.32 75.65 -14.17
N ALA A 35 -19.93 74.50 -13.79
CA ALA A 35 -21.25 74.23 -13.14
C ALA A 35 -22.33 73.53 -14.03
N PRO A 36 -23.34 72.80 -13.48
CA PRO A 36 -23.69 72.50 -12.07
C PRO A 36 -23.87 70.97 -11.76
N PRO A 37 -24.16 70.56 -10.50
CA PRO A 37 -24.15 69.16 -10.09
C PRO A 37 -25.50 68.47 -10.34
N HIS A 38 -25.50 67.36 -11.07
CA HIS A 38 -26.65 66.46 -11.16
C HIS A 38 -26.39 65.16 -10.40
N ARG A 39 -27.21 64.99 -9.36
CA ARG A 39 -27.39 63.85 -8.46
C ARG A 39 -27.32 62.50 -9.18
N THR A 40 -26.33 61.67 -8.86
CA THR A 40 -26.44 60.22 -9.04
C THR A 40 -27.13 59.64 -7.81
N SER A 41 -28.44 59.47 -7.92
CA SER A 41 -29.22 58.60 -7.04
C SER A 41 -28.91 57.14 -7.43
N THR A 42 -27.84 56.57 -6.89
CA THR A 42 -27.68 55.12 -6.85
C THR A 42 -28.56 54.58 -5.73
N ALA A 43 -29.77 54.16 -6.10
CA ALA A 43 -30.61 53.33 -5.26
C ALA A 43 -29.84 52.03 -4.98
N SER A 44 -29.25 51.97 -3.80
CA SER A 44 -28.69 50.76 -3.20
C SER A 44 -29.83 49.79 -2.95
N GLY A 45 -30.07 48.91 -3.92
CA GLY A 45 -30.85 47.68 -3.75
C GLY A 45 -29.98 46.66 -3.03
N PHE A 46 -29.85 46.87 -1.72
CA PHE A 46 -29.17 46.01 -0.78
C PHE A 46 -29.87 44.63 -0.76
N ILE A 47 -29.27 43.60 -1.35
CA ILE A 47 -29.56 42.21 -0.95
C ILE A 47 -28.58 41.90 0.18
N PRO A 48 -29.05 41.74 1.43
CA PRO A 48 -28.16 41.41 2.54
C PRO A 48 -27.73 39.94 2.44
N GLY A 49 -26.42 39.67 2.42
CA GLY A 49 -25.93 38.30 2.68
C GLY A 49 -24.67 37.80 1.97
N LEU A 50 -23.93 38.60 1.19
CA LEU A 50 -22.66 38.15 0.60
C LEU A 50 -21.52 39.11 0.95
N GLY A 51 -21.04 39.01 2.18
CA GLY A 51 -19.73 39.55 2.55
C GLY A 51 -18.61 38.76 1.87
N PRO A 52 -17.43 39.37 1.61
CA PRO A 52 -16.29 38.71 1.00
C PRO A 52 -15.53 37.88 2.03
N SER A 53 -16.14 36.80 2.50
CA SER A 53 -15.46 35.66 3.09
C SER A 53 -16.07 34.41 2.47
N ARG A 54 -15.89 34.25 1.16
CA ARG A 54 -16.41 33.08 0.45
C ARG A 54 -15.55 31.89 0.79
N ASP A 55 -15.99 31.11 1.77
CA ASP A 55 -15.50 29.75 1.93
C ASP A 55 -15.68 29.03 0.59
N PRO A 56 -14.60 28.55 -0.05
CA PRO A 56 -14.70 27.87 -1.34
C PRO A 56 -15.59 26.61 -1.28
N ALA A 57 -15.80 26.06 -0.08
CA ALA A 57 -16.70 24.94 0.17
C ALA A 57 -18.19 25.28 -0.07
N ALA A 58 -18.61 26.53 0.15
CA ALA A 58 -19.98 26.96 -0.09
C ALA A 58 -20.30 27.19 -1.59
N LEU A 59 -19.26 27.21 -2.43
CA LEU A 59 -19.40 27.49 -3.87
C LEU A 59 -19.83 26.27 -4.69
N ALA A 60 -19.48 25.06 -4.24
CA ALA A 60 -19.80 23.83 -4.98
C ALA A 60 -21.32 23.58 -5.09
N PRO A 61 -22.13 23.63 -4.00
CA PRO A 61 -23.58 23.48 -4.12
C PRO A 61 -24.23 24.54 -5.02
N ALA A 62 -23.72 25.77 -4.99
CA ALA A 62 -24.20 26.86 -5.85
C ALA A 62 -23.95 26.57 -7.34
N LEU A 63 -22.83 25.93 -7.69
CA LEU A 63 -22.53 25.55 -9.08
C LEU A 63 -23.47 24.46 -9.60
N VAL A 64 -23.94 23.54 -8.73
CA VAL A 64 -24.95 22.54 -9.11
C VAL A 64 -26.28 23.23 -9.43
N LEU A 65 -26.73 24.16 -8.57
CA LEU A 65 -27.95 24.95 -8.81
C LEU A 65 -27.88 25.78 -10.10
N VAL A 66 -26.73 26.43 -10.35
CA VAL A 66 -26.51 27.18 -11.60
C VAL A 66 -26.55 26.23 -12.80
N LYS A 67 -25.93 25.06 -12.70
CA LYS A 67 -25.96 24.04 -13.75
C LYS A 67 -27.40 23.60 -14.04
N ASP A 68 -28.17 23.22 -13.01
CA ASP A 68 -29.56 22.77 -13.18
C ASP A 68 -30.46 23.86 -13.79
N PHE A 69 -30.31 25.11 -13.33
CA PHE A 69 -31.05 26.24 -13.90
C PHE A 69 -30.68 26.50 -15.37
N VAL A 70 -29.39 26.49 -15.70
CA VAL A 70 -28.96 26.71 -17.10
C VAL A 70 -29.39 25.55 -18.00
N LEU A 71 -29.36 24.31 -17.52
CA LEU A 71 -29.88 23.16 -18.27
C LEU A 71 -31.39 23.30 -18.54
N LEU A 72 -32.17 23.72 -17.55
CA LEU A 72 -33.60 24.00 -17.75
C LEU A 72 -33.84 25.09 -18.80
N VAL A 73 -33.01 26.14 -18.80
CA VAL A 73 -33.05 27.19 -19.85
C VAL A 73 -32.64 26.63 -21.21
N CYS A 74 -31.67 25.73 -21.27
CA CYS A 74 -31.29 25.07 -22.51
C CYS A 74 -32.46 24.25 -23.07
N ASP A 75 -33.13 23.44 -22.24
CA ASP A 75 -34.29 22.66 -22.66
C ASP A 75 -35.38 23.56 -23.26
N ALA A 76 -35.70 24.67 -22.60
CA ALA A 76 -36.69 25.63 -23.09
C ALA A 76 -36.27 26.32 -24.41
N LEU A 77 -34.96 26.58 -24.60
CA LEU A 77 -34.44 27.17 -25.84
C LEU A 77 -34.43 26.16 -27.00
N GLU A 78 -34.14 24.89 -26.72
CA GLU A 78 -34.19 23.80 -27.71
C GLU A 78 -35.62 23.57 -28.22
N GLU A 79 -36.63 23.65 -27.35
CA GLU A 79 -38.04 23.61 -27.74
C GLU A 79 -38.42 24.77 -28.69
N LEU A 80 -37.73 25.91 -28.57
CA LEU A 80 -37.87 27.06 -29.47
C LEU A 80 -36.98 26.97 -30.72
N GLY A 81 -36.26 25.85 -30.93
CA GLY A 81 -35.37 25.64 -32.07
C GLY A 81 -34.03 26.38 -32.00
N CYS A 82 -33.63 26.87 -30.82
CA CYS A 82 -32.37 27.57 -30.62
C CYS A 82 -31.23 26.60 -30.30
N GLY A 83 -30.04 26.84 -30.84
CA GLY A 83 -28.85 26.05 -30.53
C GLY A 83 -28.25 26.40 -29.16
N THR A 84 -28.13 25.41 -28.28
CA THR A 84 -27.67 25.55 -26.88
C THR A 84 -26.23 25.10 -26.64
N GLY A 85 -25.57 24.56 -27.67
CA GLY A 85 -24.21 24.00 -27.60
C GLY A 85 -23.18 24.89 -26.88
N PRO A 86 -23.13 26.22 -27.11
CA PRO A 86 -22.21 27.10 -26.38
C PRO A 86 -22.45 27.13 -24.87
N LEU A 87 -23.71 27.14 -24.42
CA LEU A 87 -24.06 27.15 -23.00
C LEU A 87 -23.69 25.82 -22.34
N GLN A 88 -23.99 24.70 -23.01
CA GLN A 88 -23.60 23.37 -22.55
C GLN A 88 -22.06 23.24 -22.48
N GLY A 89 -21.34 23.77 -23.46
CA GLY A 89 -19.86 23.81 -23.46
C GLY A 89 -19.30 24.59 -22.25
N VAL A 90 -19.91 25.72 -21.88
CA VAL A 90 -19.52 26.46 -20.68
C VAL A 90 -19.77 25.63 -19.41
N LEU A 91 -20.91 24.94 -19.30
CA LEU A 91 -21.20 24.07 -18.14
C LEU A 91 -20.20 22.91 -18.03
N VAL A 92 -19.86 22.26 -19.14
CA VAL A 92 -18.82 21.20 -19.16
C VAL A 92 -17.48 21.75 -18.69
N SER A 93 -17.10 22.95 -19.15
CA SER A 93 -15.85 23.59 -18.72
C SER A 93 -15.85 23.99 -17.23
N ALA A 94 -16.99 24.46 -16.72
CA ALA A 94 -17.18 24.76 -15.30
C ALA A 94 -17.11 23.50 -14.41
N GLY A 95 -17.37 22.32 -14.98
CA GLY A 95 -17.25 21.04 -14.29
C GLY A 95 -15.84 20.75 -13.79
N LEU A 96 -14.79 21.19 -14.48
CA LEU A 96 -13.41 21.07 -13.98
C LEU A 96 -13.25 21.84 -12.67
N ARG A 97 -13.74 23.08 -12.64
CA ARG A 97 -13.67 23.94 -11.46
C ARG A 97 -14.49 23.36 -10.30
N TYR A 98 -15.63 22.77 -10.58
CA TYR A 98 -16.46 22.10 -9.59
C TYR A 98 -15.71 20.95 -8.90
N HIS A 99 -15.11 20.02 -9.67
CA HIS A 99 -14.38 18.89 -9.10
C HIS A 99 -13.08 19.32 -8.40
N GLU A 100 -12.45 20.42 -8.80
CA GLU A 100 -11.33 21.02 -8.05
C GLU A 100 -11.75 21.50 -6.66
N LEU A 101 -12.92 22.14 -6.54
CA LEU A 101 -13.44 22.61 -5.25
C LEU A 101 -13.79 21.42 -4.35
N LEU A 102 -14.43 20.39 -4.89
CA LEU A 102 -14.68 19.14 -4.16
C LEU A 102 -13.37 18.49 -3.69
N ALA A 103 -12.38 18.36 -4.57
CA ALA A 103 -11.08 17.80 -4.22
C ALA A 103 -10.36 18.61 -3.14
N SER A 104 -10.47 19.94 -3.17
CA SER A 104 -9.93 20.82 -2.12
C SER A 104 -10.61 20.58 -0.76
N SER A 105 -11.93 20.39 -0.75
CA SER A 105 -12.68 20.02 0.46
C SER A 105 -12.24 18.66 0.99
N CYS A 106 -12.18 17.65 0.12
CA CYS A 106 -11.70 16.31 0.46
C CYS A 106 -10.27 16.32 1.00
N THR A 107 -9.38 17.16 0.47
CA THR A 107 -8.01 17.30 0.96
C THR A 107 -7.99 17.70 2.44
N LYS A 108 -8.85 18.65 2.83
CA LYS A 108 -8.99 19.05 4.24
C LYS A 108 -9.50 17.89 5.09
N SER A 109 -10.56 17.22 4.65
CA SER A 109 -11.13 16.07 5.38
C SER A 109 -10.13 14.93 5.55
N VAL A 110 -9.43 14.53 4.48
CA VAL A 110 -8.39 13.49 4.53
C VAL A 110 -7.25 13.92 5.46
N SER A 111 -6.78 15.17 5.37
CA SER A 111 -5.72 15.66 6.28
C SER A 111 -6.13 15.62 7.76
N ALA A 112 -7.40 15.92 8.07
CA ALA A 112 -7.93 15.86 9.43
C ALA A 112 -8.00 14.40 9.93
N VAL A 113 -8.49 13.47 9.10
CA VAL A 113 -8.51 12.04 9.40
C VAL A 113 -7.09 11.52 9.70
N LEU A 114 -6.13 11.80 8.81
CA LEU A 114 -4.73 11.36 8.98
C LEU A 114 -4.06 11.95 10.22
N SER A 115 -4.42 13.18 10.61
CA SER A 115 -3.89 13.82 11.81
C SER A 115 -4.48 13.23 13.09
N SER A 116 -5.71 12.72 13.02
CA SER A 116 -6.42 12.12 14.16
C SER A 116 -6.01 10.67 14.44
N ASP A 117 -5.54 9.92 13.44
CA ASP A 117 -5.20 8.51 13.59
C ASP A 117 -3.70 8.31 13.96
N PRO A 118 -3.40 7.74 15.14
CA PRO A 118 -2.03 7.51 15.59
C PRO A 118 -1.38 6.27 14.95
N LEU A 119 -2.13 5.42 14.22
CA LEU A 119 -1.70 4.15 13.63
C LEU A 119 -1.11 3.18 14.67
N VAL A 120 -1.88 2.91 15.73
CA VAL A 120 -1.44 2.09 16.86
C VAL A 120 -2.31 0.84 17.04
N ALA A 121 -3.56 0.89 16.59
CA ALA A 121 -4.58 -0.08 16.94
C ALA A 121 -5.64 -0.20 15.85
N GLY A 122 -6.06 -1.43 15.60
CA GLY A 122 -7.21 -1.72 14.74
C GLY A 122 -8.51 -1.18 15.34
N LEU A 123 -9.45 -0.81 14.47
CA LEU A 123 -10.77 -0.32 14.83
C LEU A 123 -11.54 -1.38 15.61
N GLU A 124 -12.13 -0.98 16.74
CA GLU A 124 -13.00 -1.85 17.54
C GLU A 124 -14.45 -1.74 17.05
N VAL A 125 -15.05 -2.87 16.69
CA VAL A 125 -16.45 -2.99 16.30
C VAL A 125 -17.25 -3.45 17.50
N ARG A 126 -18.22 -2.63 17.92
CA ARG A 126 -19.02 -2.86 19.13
C ARG A 126 -20.49 -3.16 18.85
N THR A 127 -21.00 -2.78 17.69
CA THR A 127 -22.42 -2.93 17.34
C THR A 127 -22.57 -3.63 16.00
N GLU A 128 -23.68 -4.35 15.83
CA GLU A 128 -23.98 -5.01 14.56
C GLU A 128 -24.27 -4.00 13.43
N VAL A 129 -24.76 -2.81 13.78
CA VAL A 129 -24.96 -1.70 12.83
C VAL A 129 -23.61 -1.23 12.26
N GLN A 130 -22.62 -1.02 13.13
CA GLN A 130 -21.25 -0.67 12.72
C GLN A 130 -20.64 -1.80 11.88
N ALA A 131 -20.84 -3.07 12.28
CA ALA A 131 -20.34 -4.22 11.52
C ALA A 131 -20.97 -4.30 10.10
N ARG A 132 -22.27 -4.05 9.98
CA ARG A 132 -22.97 -4.01 8.70
C ARG A 132 -22.42 -2.89 7.82
N GLU A 133 -22.23 -1.69 8.38
CA GLU A 133 -21.64 -0.58 7.64
C GLU A 133 -20.24 -0.91 7.11
N LEU A 134 -19.33 -1.40 7.97
CA LEU A 134 -17.95 -1.66 7.59
C LEU A 134 -17.83 -2.80 6.58
N PHE A 135 -18.44 -3.95 6.86
CA PHE A 135 -18.16 -5.16 6.10
C PHE A 135 -19.09 -5.35 4.90
N THR A 136 -20.31 -4.79 4.95
CA THR A 136 -21.29 -4.92 3.87
C THR A 136 -21.36 -3.65 3.03
N MET A 137 -21.49 -2.49 3.68
CA MET A 137 -21.61 -1.25 2.92
C MET A 137 -20.25 -0.82 2.38
N LEU A 138 -19.18 -0.82 3.17
CA LEU A 138 -17.84 -0.38 2.75
C LEU A 138 -16.99 -1.50 2.14
N GLY A 139 -17.40 -2.76 2.25
CA GLY A 139 -16.68 -3.89 1.67
C GLY A 139 -15.34 -4.21 2.34
N LEU A 140 -15.17 -3.82 3.61
CA LEU A 140 -13.93 -4.01 4.32
C LEU A 140 -13.75 -5.48 4.76
N PRO A 141 -12.49 -5.97 4.84
CA PRO A 141 -12.22 -7.32 5.32
C PRO A 141 -12.39 -7.42 6.83
N ASP A 142 -13.03 -8.47 7.33
CA ASP A 142 -13.25 -8.65 8.76
C ASP A 142 -12.03 -9.23 9.50
N ARG A 143 -11.20 -10.02 8.82
CA ARG A 143 -10.01 -10.68 9.35
C ARG A 143 -8.87 -10.65 8.35
N LEU A 144 -7.63 -10.77 8.84
CA LEU A 144 -6.47 -11.02 7.98
C LEU A 144 -6.65 -12.36 7.24
N ASP A 145 -6.23 -12.40 5.98
CA ASP A 145 -6.21 -13.65 5.20
C ASP A 145 -5.40 -14.70 5.97
N THR A 146 -6.08 -15.73 6.48
CA THR A 146 -5.42 -16.86 7.14
C THR A 146 -5.04 -17.90 6.08
N PRO A 147 -3.83 -18.49 6.13
CA PRO A 147 -3.44 -19.53 5.19
C PRO A 147 -4.39 -20.73 5.37
N GLY A 148 -5.26 -20.97 4.37
CA GLY A 148 -6.17 -22.11 4.38
C GLY A 148 -7.52 -21.93 3.66
N HIS A 149 -7.89 -20.71 3.24
CA HIS A 149 -9.12 -20.52 2.44
C HIS A 149 -8.79 -20.26 0.97
N PRO A 150 -9.28 -21.07 0.02
CA PRO A 150 -9.04 -20.83 -1.40
C PRO A 150 -9.68 -19.48 -1.77
N THR A 151 -8.83 -18.53 -2.14
CA THR A 151 -9.21 -17.28 -2.75
C THR A 151 -9.90 -17.59 -4.08
N GLY A 152 -11.23 -17.48 -4.09
CA GLY A 152 -12.03 -17.59 -5.31
C GLY A 152 -11.83 -16.38 -6.20
N THR A 153 -10.67 -16.29 -6.86
CA THR A 153 -10.42 -15.39 -7.99
C THR A 153 -9.39 -16.04 -8.91
N GLY A 154 -9.89 -16.71 -9.95
CA GLY A 154 -9.08 -17.26 -11.03
C GLY A 154 -9.97 -17.94 -12.05
N GLY A 155 -10.31 -17.24 -13.14
CA GLY A 155 -10.98 -17.84 -14.29
C GLY A 155 -10.12 -18.91 -14.94
N GLY A 156 -10.71 -20.06 -15.24
CA GLY A 156 -10.06 -21.16 -15.96
C GLY A 156 -10.94 -22.42 -16.06
N ALA A 157 -11.63 -22.55 -17.18
CA ALA A 157 -12.28 -23.74 -17.76
C ALA A 157 -13.54 -24.34 -17.07
N PRO A 158 -14.56 -24.78 -17.86
CA PRO A 158 -15.73 -25.46 -17.34
C PRO A 158 -15.47 -26.96 -17.19
N PRO A 159 -15.88 -27.62 -16.10
CA PRO A 159 -16.03 -29.06 -16.09
C PRO A 159 -17.40 -29.43 -16.67
N THR A 160 -17.37 -30.20 -17.75
CA THR A 160 -18.51 -30.87 -18.35
C THR A 160 -19.09 -31.96 -17.43
N SER A 161 -20.42 -32.05 -17.47
CA SER A 161 -21.30 -33.21 -17.21
C SER A 161 -21.44 -33.81 -15.81
N ALA A 162 -22.66 -33.61 -15.29
CA ALA A 162 -23.62 -34.60 -14.81
C ALA A 162 -23.32 -35.42 -13.54
N GLY A 163 -24.05 -35.08 -12.47
CA GLY A 163 -24.30 -35.92 -11.30
C GLY A 163 -25.34 -35.26 -10.41
N SER A 164 -26.60 -35.70 -10.54
CA SER A 164 -27.75 -35.20 -9.77
C SER A 164 -27.68 -35.70 -8.32
N SER A 165 -27.63 -34.79 -7.35
CA SER A 165 -28.19 -34.98 -6.01
C SER A 165 -28.32 -33.62 -5.33
N GLY A 166 -29.52 -33.30 -4.87
CA GLY A 166 -29.94 -31.95 -4.48
C GLY A 166 -29.37 -31.40 -3.16
N GLY A 167 -29.72 -30.12 -2.94
CA GLY A 167 -29.72 -29.47 -1.63
C GLY A 167 -28.46 -28.66 -1.31
N SER A 168 -28.68 -27.39 -0.96
CA SER A 168 -27.73 -26.40 -0.40
C SER A 168 -26.62 -25.88 -1.33
N GLY A 169 -26.83 -24.68 -1.88
CA GLY A 169 -25.77 -23.86 -2.47
C GLY A 169 -24.70 -23.46 -1.43
N PRO A 170 -23.55 -22.91 -1.86
CA PRO A 170 -22.47 -22.53 -0.96
C PRO A 170 -22.91 -21.36 -0.09
N GLN A 171 -23.47 -21.67 1.07
CA GLN A 171 -23.75 -20.73 2.12
C GLN A 171 -22.41 -20.24 2.64
N ARG A 172 -22.00 -19.02 2.24
CA ARG A 172 -20.91 -18.27 2.89
C ARG A 172 -21.18 -18.36 4.38
N ALA A 173 -20.34 -19.09 5.10
CA ALA A 173 -20.49 -19.30 6.53
C ALA A 173 -20.58 -17.93 7.21
N ALA A 174 -21.77 -17.55 7.65
CA ALA A 174 -21.96 -16.44 8.55
C ALA A 174 -21.34 -16.86 9.88
N SER A 175 -20.05 -16.63 10.04
CA SER A 175 -19.36 -16.79 11.31
C SER A 175 -20.06 -15.89 12.32
N THR A 176 -20.71 -16.49 13.31
CA THR A 176 -21.31 -15.80 14.44
C THR A 176 -20.25 -14.92 15.10
N ARG A 177 -20.37 -13.61 14.91
CA ARG A 177 -19.42 -12.61 15.40
C ARG A 177 -19.62 -12.45 16.90
N THR A 178 -18.60 -12.75 17.70
CA THR A 178 -18.59 -12.38 19.11
C THR A 178 -18.14 -10.93 19.23
N LEU A 179 -19.08 -10.02 19.46
CA LEU A 179 -18.78 -8.61 19.74
C LEU A 179 -18.32 -8.45 21.21
N PRO A 180 -17.35 -7.57 21.50
CA PRO A 180 -16.61 -6.71 20.59
C PRO A 180 -15.51 -7.46 19.81
N HIS A 181 -15.22 -7.02 18.59
CA HIS A 181 -14.12 -7.56 17.77
C HIS A 181 -13.25 -6.43 17.20
N ARG A 182 -11.96 -6.68 17.02
CA ARG A 182 -10.99 -5.71 16.50
C ARG A 182 -10.64 -6.03 15.05
N CYS A 183 -10.80 -5.04 14.18
CA CYS A 183 -10.49 -5.12 12.76
C CYS A 183 -8.98 -5.17 12.47
N PRO A 184 -8.58 -5.72 11.31
CA PRO A 184 -7.19 -5.72 10.85
C PRO A 184 -6.72 -4.37 10.29
N PHE A 185 -7.54 -3.33 10.36
CA PHE A 185 -7.26 -1.97 9.87
C PHE A 185 -7.64 -0.94 10.94
N THR A 186 -7.07 0.25 10.83
CA THR A 186 -7.28 1.38 11.75
C THR A 186 -8.54 2.18 11.39
N PRO A 187 -9.04 3.06 12.28
CA PRO A 187 -10.15 3.96 11.99
C PRO A 187 -9.96 4.84 10.74
N LEU A 188 -8.72 5.10 10.32
CA LEU A 188 -8.39 5.84 9.09
C LEU A 188 -9.11 5.28 7.85
N VAL A 189 -9.16 3.95 7.70
CA VAL A 189 -9.66 3.31 6.48
C VAL A 189 -11.13 3.63 6.19
N PRO A 190 -12.09 3.36 7.11
CA PRO A 190 -13.48 3.67 6.84
C PRO A 190 -13.74 5.17 6.71
N GLU A 191 -13.03 6.03 7.44
CA GLU A 191 -13.17 7.49 7.29
C GLU A 191 -12.71 7.98 5.90
N VAL A 192 -11.58 7.47 5.40
CA VAL A 192 -11.11 7.76 4.03
C VAL A 192 -12.13 7.30 2.99
N LEU A 193 -12.69 6.09 3.13
CA LEU A 193 -13.72 5.60 2.21
C LEU A 193 -14.99 6.45 2.25
N ARG A 194 -15.40 6.94 3.42
CA ARG A 194 -16.54 7.86 3.55
C ARG A 194 -16.28 9.19 2.83
N VAL A 195 -15.08 9.75 2.93
CA VAL A 195 -14.72 10.96 2.19
C VAL A 195 -14.80 10.73 0.67
N VAL A 196 -14.30 9.60 0.17
CA VAL A 196 -14.38 9.28 -1.26
C VAL A 196 -15.83 9.06 -1.71
N ARG A 197 -16.66 8.40 -0.89
CA ARG A 197 -18.08 8.21 -1.19
C ARG A 197 -18.87 9.51 -1.20
N ALA A 198 -18.58 10.42 -0.26
CA ALA A 198 -19.18 11.76 -0.24
C ALA A 198 -18.81 12.54 -1.52
N PHE A 199 -17.53 12.49 -1.92
CA PHE A 199 -17.11 13.09 -3.19
C PHE A 199 -17.88 12.54 -4.39
N VAL A 200 -18.08 11.22 -4.48
CA VAL A 200 -18.86 10.59 -5.56
C VAL A 200 -20.32 11.05 -5.52
N ALA A 201 -20.92 11.07 -4.32
CA ALA A 201 -22.30 11.51 -4.12
C ALA A 201 -22.51 12.98 -4.53
N ASP A 202 -21.51 13.84 -4.35
CA ASP A 202 -21.55 15.23 -4.80
C ASP A 202 -21.23 15.36 -6.30
N SER A 203 -20.33 14.53 -6.83
CA SER A 203 -19.91 14.57 -8.23
C SER A 203 -21.02 14.14 -9.20
N VAL A 204 -21.75 13.09 -8.88
CA VAL A 204 -22.77 12.51 -9.78
C VAL A 204 -23.90 13.48 -10.11
N PRO A 205 -24.50 14.23 -9.17
CA PRO A 205 -25.49 15.26 -9.47
C PRO A 205 -25.00 16.32 -10.45
N TYR A 206 -23.72 16.72 -10.37
CA TYR A 206 -23.16 17.68 -11.32
C TYR A 206 -23.02 17.08 -12.72
N LEU A 207 -22.51 15.85 -12.83
CA LEU A 207 -22.33 15.15 -14.09
C LEU A 207 -23.68 14.79 -14.76
N SER A 208 -24.69 14.52 -13.94
CA SER A 208 -26.04 14.19 -14.38
C SER A 208 -26.70 15.39 -15.08
N GLY A 209 -27.22 15.16 -16.29
CA GLY A 209 -27.83 16.19 -17.14
C GLY A 209 -26.84 16.87 -18.09
N LEU A 210 -25.53 16.84 -17.80
CA LEU A 210 -24.48 17.27 -18.76
C LEU A 210 -24.06 16.14 -19.69
N LEU A 211 -24.09 14.91 -19.19
CA LEU A 211 -23.67 13.71 -19.92
C LEU A 211 -24.88 12.82 -20.23
N ARG A 212 -24.74 11.94 -21.21
CA ARG A 212 -25.74 10.90 -21.45
C ARG A 212 -25.79 9.94 -20.27
N PRO A 213 -26.96 9.33 -19.94
CA PRO A 213 -27.07 8.44 -18.78
C PRO A 213 -26.03 7.32 -18.71
N TRP A 214 -25.62 6.77 -19.86
CA TRP A 214 -24.59 5.72 -19.92
C TRP A 214 -23.14 6.24 -19.75
N GLU A 215 -22.90 7.54 -19.89
CA GLU A 215 -21.57 8.16 -19.75
C GLU A 215 -21.27 8.59 -18.30
N VAL A 216 -22.32 8.81 -17.49
CA VAL A 216 -22.19 9.32 -16.10
C VAL A 216 -21.34 8.38 -15.25
N ALA A 217 -21.54 7.06 -15.36
CA ALA A 217 -20.80 6.08 -14.57
C ALA A 217 -19.29 6.12 -14.87
N ALA A 218 -18.92 6.14 -16.15
CA ALA A 218 -17.52 6.22 -16.57
C ALA A 218 -16.87 7.54 -16.12
N ALA A 219 -17.58 8.66 -16.26
CA ALA A 219 -17.10 9.97 -15.80
C ALA A 219 -16.93 10.02 -14.28
N ALA A 220 -17.88 9.47 -13.51
CA ALA A 220 -17.81 9.42 -12.06
C ALA A 220 -16.65 8.56 -11.57
N LEU A 221 -16.43 7.39 -12.17
CA LEU A 221 -15.26 6.54 -11.90
C LEU A 221 -13.97 7.29 -12.17
N HIS A 222 -13.86 7.96 -13.32
CA HIS A 222 -12.68 8.74 -13.68
C HIS A 222 -12.38 9.86 -12.67
N GLN A 223 -13.39 10.64 -12.26
CA GLN A 223 -13.19 11.72 -11.28
C GLN A 223 -12.83 11.18 -9.91
N ARG A 224 -13.46 10.08 -9.48
CA ARG A 224 -13.13 9.40 -8.23
C ARG A 224 -11.70 8.88 -8.24
N ASP A 225 -11.25 8.24 -9.31
CA ASP A 225 -9.89 7.70 -9.40
C ASP A 225 -8.84 8.81 -9.37
N ARG A 226 -9.14 9.95 -10.04
CA ARG A 226 -8.31 11.14 -9.98
C ARG A 226 -8.24 11.73 -8.56
N LEU A 227 -9.35 11.75 -7.82
CA LEU A 227 -9.37 12.14 -6.41
C LEU A 227 -8.53 11.19 -5.56
N ILE A 228 -8.73 9.87 -5.70
CA ILE A 228 -7.99 8.87 -4.94
C ILE A 228 -6.49 9.04 -5.16
N ALA A 229 -6.04 9.17 -6.41
CA ALA A 229 -4.64 9.36 -6.72
C ALA A 229 -4.08 10.66 -6.13
N ARG A 230 -4.71 11.81 -6.40
CA ARG A 230 -4.18 13.14 -6.07
C ARG A 230 -4.35 13.56 -4.62
N VAL A 231 -5.35 13.02 -3.93
CA VAL A 231 -5.69 13.45 -2.57
C VAL A 231 -5.40 12.36 -1.57
N VAL A 232 -5.96 11.17 -1.76
CA VAL A 232 -5.85 10.09 -0.77
C VAL A 232 -4.46 9.47 -0.78
N VAL A 233 -4.00 9.01 -1.95
CA VAL A 233 -2.71 8.32 -2.08
C VAL A 233 -1.55 9.28 -1.82
N GLU A 234 -1.57 10.50 -2.37
CA GLU A 234 -0.55 11.51 -2.07
C GLU A 234 -0.45 11.83 -0.57
N ALA A 235 -1.58 11.98 0.13
CA ALA A 235 -1.57 12.25 1.57
C ALA A 235 -1.04 11.05 2.38
N LEU A 236 -1.42 9.81 2.02
CA LEU A 236 -0.93 8.60 2.68
C LEU A 236 0.56 8.35 2.42
N VAL A 237 1.06 8.68 1.21
CA VAL A 237 2.51 8.69 0.91
C VAL A 237 3.24 9.74 1.76
N GLY A 238 2.66 10.94 1.91
CA GLY A 238 3.17 11.95 2.83
C GLY A 238 3.28 11.45 4.27
N ARG A 239 2.21 10.79 4.77
CA ARG A 239 2.20 10.15 6.09
C ARG A 239 3.26 9.07 6.22
N MET A 240 3.38 8.18 5.22
CA MET A 240 4.42 7.13 5.16
C MET A 240 5.82 7.73 5.28
N ASN A 241 6.13 8.78 4.52
CA ASN A 241 7.43 9.43 4.54
C ASN A 241 7.75 10.04 5.91
N GLY A 242 6.75 10.63 6.59
CA GLY A 242 6.88 11.11 7.96
C GLY A 242 7.22 9.96 8.93
N LEU A 243 6.51 8.83 8.84
CA LEU A 243 6.79 7.65 9.68
C LEU A 243 8.17 7.06 9.45
N VAL A 244 8.66 7.08 8.20
CA VAL A 244 10.03 6.67 7.86
C VAL A 244 11.05 7.62 8.50
N ALA A 245 10.84 8.93 8.41
CA ALA A 245 11.72 9.92 9.04
C ALA A 245 11.77 9.75 10.57
N GLU A 246 10.65 9.41 11.19
CA GLU A 246 10.55 9.13 12.63
C GLU A 246 10.98 7.69 13.02
N SER A 247 11.38 6.85 12.05
CA SER A 247 11.72 5.43 12.27
C SER A 247 10.62 4.60 12.97
N ARG A 248 9.34 4.89 12.71
CA ARG A 248 8.18 4.25 13.36
C ARG A 248 7.69 3.00 12.63
N ALA A 249 8.49 1.93 12.67
CA ALA A 249 8.14 0.66 12.04
C ALA A 249 6.75 0.07 12.44
N PRO A 250 6.32 0.10 13.72
CA PRO A 250 4.99 -0.42 14.10
C PRO A 250 3.83 0.33 13.44
N ALA A 251 3.95 1.66 13.28
CA ALA A 251 2.93 2.46 12.61
C ALA A 251 2.91 2.20 11.09
N LEU A 252 4.06 1.91 10.47
CA LEU A 252 4.13 1.47 9.08
C LEU A 252 3.47 0.11 8.87
N MET A 253 3.52 -0.80 9.84
CA MET A 253 2.78 -2.08 9.75
C MET A 253 1.27 -1.83 9.64
N TRP A 254 0.72 -0.94 10.47
CA TRP A 254 -0.68 -0.53 10.38
C TRP A 254 -0.99 0.14 9.04
N LEU A 255 -0.12 1.00 8.53
CA LEU A 255 -0.32 1.64 7.23
C LEU A 255 -0.33 0.62 6.07
N VAL A 256 0.50 -0.43 6.14
CA VAL A 256 0.45 -1.54 5.16
C VAL A 256 -0.89 -2.26 5.24
N ALA A 257 -1.38 -2.56 6.46
CA ALA A 257 -2.67 -3.21 6.66
C ALA A 257 -3.85 -2.33 6.18
N ASP A 258 -3.78 -1.03 6.41
CA ASP A 258 -4.78 -0.06 5.94
C ASP A 258 -4.81 0.02 4.42
N ALA A 259 -3.64 0.07 3.76
CA ALA A 259 -3.55 0.07 2.30
C ALA A 259 -4.09 -1.23 1.69
N TRP A 260 -3.83 -2.38 2.33
CA TRP A 260 -4.43 -3.66 1.95
C TRP A 260 -5.96 -3.64 2.09
N ALA A 261 -6.49 -3.14 3.21
CA ALA A 261 -7.94 -3.05 3.45
C ALA A 261 -8.62 -2.10 2.45
N LEU A 262 -7.99 -0.96 2.12
CA LEU A 262 -8.46 -0.04 1.08
C LEU A 262 -8.49 -0.72 -0.31
N ALA A 263 -7.45 -1.50 -0.64
CA ALA A 263 -7.40 -2.26 -1.89
C ALA A 263 -8.49 -3.34 -1.95
N ALA A 264 -8.78 -4.00 -0.82
CA ALA A 264 -9.84 -5.00 -0.70
C ALA A 264 -11.25 -4.39 -0.83
N ALA A 265 -11.45 -3.15 -0.35
CA ALA A 265 -12.72 -2.42 -0.44
C ALA A 265 -12.99 -1.80 -1.82
N ALA A 266 -11.98 -1.69 -2.68
CA ALA A 266 -12.09 -1.00 -3.98
C ALA A 266 -13.21 -1.55 -4.91
N PRO A 267 -13.47 -2.88 -5.00
CA PRO A 267 -14.58 -3.39 -5.81
C PRO A 267 -15.96 -2.92 -5.31
N GLU A 268 -16.19 -2.85 -3.99
CA GLU A 268 -17.44 -2.30 -3.44
C GLU A 268 -17.54 -0.78 -3.63
N LEU A 269 -16.40 -0.09 -3.73
CA LEU A 269 -16.36 1.31 -4.12
C LEU A 269 -16.71 1.51 -5.61
N ASP A 270 -16.26 0.61 -6.50
CA ASP A 270 -16.65 0.58 -7.93
C ASP A 270 -18.17 0.36 -8.06
N LEU A 271 -18.71 -0.63 -7.35
CA LEU A 271 -20.15 -0.93 -7.30
C LEU A 271 -20.95 0.27 -6.78
N PHE A 272 -20.52 0.88 -5.68
CA PHE A 272 -21.16 2.09 -5.14
C PHE A 272 -21.18 3.23 -6.17
N THR A 273 -20.05 3.47 -6.85
CA THR A 273 -19.93 4.56 -7.82
C THR A 273 -20.87 4.35 -9.02
N CYS A 274 -20.94 3.12 -9.53
CA CYS A 274 -21.86 2.77 -10.62
C CYS A 274 -23.32 2.87 -10.17
N ALA A 275 -23.64 2.43 -8.95
CA ALA A 275 -24.99 2.51 -8.40
C ALA A 275 -25.45 3.97 -8.21
N GLN A 276 -24.56 4.85 -7.76
CA GLN A 276 -24.84 6.28 -7.66
C GLN A 276 -25.11 6.89 -9.04
N ALA A 277 -24.35 6.48 -10.06
CA ALA A 277 -24.51 6.97 -11.42
C ALA A 277 -25.65 6.30 -12.22
N ALA A 278 -26.38 5.36 -11.63
CA ALA A 278 -27.45 4.63 -12.30
C ALA A 278 -28.61 5.57 -12.72
N PRO A 279 -29.33 5.27 -13.82
CA PRO A 279 -30.47 6.08 -14.23
C PRO A 279 -31.57 6.13 -13.15
N ARG A 280 -32.35 7.21 -13.12
CA ARG A 280 -33.36 7.51 -12.09
C ARG A 280 -34.33 6.35 -11.77
N ALA A 281 -34.67 5.52 -12.75
CA ALA A 281 -35.54 4.35 -12.53
C ALA A 281 -34.88 3.29 -11.63
N GLU A 282 -33.60 2.98 -11.88
CA GLU A 282 -32.83 2.02 -11.08
C GLU A 282 -32.50 2.60 -9.69
N GLN A 283 -32.24 3.90 -9.61
CA GLN A 283 -32.09 4.61 -8.33
C GLN A 283 -33.38 4.54 -7.48
N ALA A 284 -34.54 4.77 -8.10
CA ALA A 284 -35.84 4.68 -7.42
C ALA A 284 -36.15 3.26 -6.91
N GLU A 285 -35.76 2.22 -7.65
CA GLU A 285 -35.82 0.83 -7.20
C GLU A 285 -34.91 0.58 -5.97
N LEU A 286 -33.67 1.08 -5.99
CA LEU A 286 -32.76 0.99 -4.83
C LEU A 286 -33.33 1.70 -3.59
N GLU A 287 -33.89 2.89 -3.76
CA GLU A 287 -34.51 3.66 -2.68
C GLU A 287 -35.78 2.99 -2.14
N ALA A 288 -36.54 2.33 -3.00
CA ALA A 288 -37.72 1.55 -2.59
C ALA A 288 -37.31 0.35 -1.74
N VAL A 289 -36.29 -0.41 -2.16
CA VAL A 289 -35.72 -1.52 -1.38
C VAL A 289 -35.16 -1.03 -0.05
N GLY A 290 -34.42 0.09 -0.05
CA GLY A 290 -33.90 0.71 1.17
C GLY A 290 -35.00 1.10 2.16
N ARG A 291 -36.08 1.72 1.67
CA ARG A 291 -37.27 2.05 2.50
C ARG A 291 -37.95 0.81 3.05
N GLN A 292 -38.04 -0.26 2.27
CA GLN A 292 -38.60 -1.53 2.69
C GLN A 292 -37.77 -2.18 3.81
N VAL A 293 -36.44 -2.20 3.68
CA VAL A 293 -35.53 -2.70 4.73
C VAL A 293 -35.64 -1.87 6.01
N GLN A 294 -35.68 -0.54 5.89
CA GLN A 294 -35.85 0.36 7.03
C GLN A 294 -37.18 0.09 7.76
N ALA A 295 -38.27 -0.11 7.02
CA ALA A 295 -39.58 -0.44 7.58
C ALA A 295 -39.61 -1.81 8.26
N GLN A 296 -38.93 -2.81 7.71
CA GLN A 296 -38.81 -4.15 8.29
C GLN A 296 -37.97 -4.14 9.57
N LEU A 297 -36.89 -3.36 9.63
CA LEU A 297 -36.05 -3.19 10.83
C LEU A 297 -36.81 -2.56 12.00
N SER A 298 -37.82 -1.73 11.74
CA SER A 298 -38.72 -1.18 12.76
C SER A 298 -39.80 -2.17 13.27
N SER A 299 -39.92 -3.38 12.68
CA SER A 299 -40.86 -4.42 13.10
C SER A 299 -40.12 -5.61 13.76
N SER A 300 -40.48 -5.96 14.99
CA SER A 300 -39.58 -6.62 15.95
C SER A 300 -39.47 -8.16 15.89
N ALA A 301 -40.08 -8.86 14.93
CA ALA A 301 -40.12 -10.33 14.96
C ALA A 301 -39.23 -11.06 13.92
N SER A 302 -38.87 -10.42 12.80
CA SER A 302 -38.05 -11.02 11.72
C SER A 302 -36.99 -10.08 11.15
N ALA A 303 -36.62 -9.04 11.92
CA ALA A 303 -35.77 -7.93 11.47
C ALA A 303 -34.39 -8.36 10.91
N ALA A 304 -33.82 -9.47 11.39
CA ALA A 304 -32.53 -9.96 10.92
C ALA A 304 -32.61 -10.65 9.54
N GLU A 305 -33.64 -11.48 9.31
CA GLU A 305 -33.85 -12.18 8.04
C GLU A 305 -34.32 -11.20 6.95
N GLY A 306 -35.28 -10.31 7.26
CA GLY A 306 -35.74 -9.28 6.31
C GLY A 306 -34.63 -8.28 5.93
N ALA A 307 -33.76 -7.93 6.88
CA ALA A 307 -32.60 -7.09 6.60
C ALA A 307 -31.57 -7.77 5.68
N GLN A 308 -31.37 -9.08 5.83
CA GLN A 308 -30.47 -9.85 4.96
C GLN A 308 -31.05 -10.03 3.55
N GLU A 309 -32.34 -10.35 3.43
CA GLU A 309 -33.01 -10.49 2.14
C GLU A 309 -33.05 -9.17 1.36
N GLY A 310 -33.41 -8.06 2.01
CA GLY A 310 -33.43 -6.76 1.35
C GLY A 310 -32.03 -6.26 0.98
N GLU A 311 -31.00 -6.57 1.77
CA GLU A 311 -29.61 -6.29 1.41
C GLU A 311 -29.15 -7.14 0.22
N ALA A 312 -29.53 -8.42 0.16
CA ALA A 312 -29.24 -9.29 -0.96
C ALA A 312 -29.91 -8.77 -2.25
N GLN A 313 -31.16 -8.29 -2.14
CA GLN A 313 -31.88 -7.67 -3.25
C GLN A 313 -31.21 -6.36 -3.70
N ALA A 314 -30.83 -5.48 -2.76
CA ALA A 314 -30.09 -4.25 -3.06
C ALA A 314 -28.72 -4.55 -3.71
N ALA A 315 -28.01 -5.57 -3.25
CA ALA A 315 -26.75 -6.03 -3.85
C ALA A 315 -26.96 -6.58 -5.27
N GLN A 316 -28.06 -7.28 -5.52
CA GLN A 316 -28.40 -7.80 -6.85
C GLN A 316 -28.70 -6.66 -7.84
N ILE A 317 -29.43 -5.61 -7.42
CA ILE A 317 -29.69 -4.44 -8.25
C ILE A 317 -28.39 -3.68 -8.54
N ARG A 318 -27.54 -3.45 -7.53
CA ARG A 318 -26.20 -2.85 -7.72
C ARG A 318 -25.36 -3.61 -8.74
N ARG A 319 -25.35 -4.95 -8.67
CA ARG A 319 -24.63 -5.81 -9.63
C ARG A 319 -25.25 -5.80 -11.03
N ARG A 320 -26.56 -5.57 -11.16
CA ARG A 320 -27.21 -5.40 -12.45
C ARG A 320 -26.81 -4.08 -13.10
N GLY A 321 -26.90 -2.97 -12.35
CA GLY A 321 -26.44 -1.66 -12.81
C GLY A 321 -24.94 -1.67 -13.17
N PHE A 322 -24.12 -2.35 -12.37
CA PHE A 322 -22.70 -2.56 -12.67
C PHE A 322 -22.48 -3.30 -13.98
N ARG A 323 -23.12 -4.45 -14.20
CA ARG A 323 -23.00 -5.21 -15.46
C ARG A 323 -23.50 -4.42 -16.67
N HIS A 324 -24.54 -3.61 -16.48
CA HIS A 324 -25.04 -2.72 -17.54
C HIS A 324 -24.01 -1.64 -17.88
N ALA A 325 -23.43 -0.97 -16.88
CA ALA A 325 -22.34 -0.01 -17.06
C ALA A 325 -21.10 -0.65 -17.69
N GLU A 326 -20.71 -1.84 -17.24
CA GLU A 326 -19.58 -2.61 -17.77
C GLU A 326 -19.80 -3.01 -19.24
N GLY A 327 -21.01 -3.46 -19.60
CA GLY A 327 -21.37 -3.77 -20.99
C GLY A 327 -21.39 -2.54 -21.91
N LEU A 328 -21.75 -1.37 -21.39
CA LEU A 328 -21.69 -0.09 -22.11
C LEU A 328 -20.25 0.43 -22.25
N MET A 329 -19.40 0.21 -21.25
CA MET A 329 -17.98 0.56 -21.27
C MET A 329 -17.14 -0.41 -22.11
N GLY A 330 -17.55 -1.67 -22.25
CA GLY A 330 -16.85 -2.72 -22.99
C GLY A 330 -16.78 -2.52 -24.51
N ASN A 331 -17.48 -1.51 -25.05
CA ASN A 331 -17.39 -1.10 -26.46
C ASN A 331 -16.38 0.04 -26.68
N VAL A 332 -15.69 0.50 -25.63
CA VAL A 332 -14.53 1.40 -25.72
C VAL A 332 -13.28 0.54 -25.89
N GLN A 333 -12.47 0.88 -26.89
CA GLN A 333 -11.28 0.20 -27.42
C GLN A 333 -10.43 -0.66 -26.45
N PRO A 334 -9.71 -1.68 -26.98
CA PRO A 334 -8.86 -2.57 -26.18
C PRO A 334 -7.63 -1.81 -25.66
N GLY A 335 -7.74 -1.21 -24.47
CA GLY A 335 -6.68 -0.40 -23.92
C GLY A 335 -6.99 0.27 -22.58
N GLY A 336 -7.64 -0.44 -21.65
CA GLY A 336 -7.72 -0.03 -20.24
C GLY A 336 -9.13 -0.13 -19.66
N SER A 337 -9.36 -1.16 -18.85
CA SER A 337 -10.52 -1.20 -17.96
C SER A 337 -10.43 -0.02 -16.98
N VAL A 338 -11.45 0.85 -16.94
CA VAL A 338 -11.58 1.90 -15.92
C VAL A 338 -11.83 1.27 -14.53
N LEU A 339 -12.38 0.05 -14.50
CA LEU A 339 -12.57 -0.72 -13.27
C LEU A 339 -11.22 -1.22 -12.72
N GLY A 340 -11.05 -1.14 -11.41
CA GLY A 340 -9.84 -1.59 -10.72
C GLY A 340 -8.68 -0.59 -10.66
N VAL A 341 -8.81 0.63 -11.21
CA VAL A 341 -7.78 1.68 -11.09
C VAL A 341 -7.55 2.07 -9.62
N ALA A 342 -8.63 2.29 -8.86
CA ALA A 342 -8.55 2.53 -7.42
C ALA A 342 -7.84 1.39 -6.68
N ALA A 343 -8.19 0.14 -6.99
CA ALA A 343 -7.55 -1.04 -6.41
C ALA A 343 -6.05 -1.10 -6.72
N ALA A 344 -5.65 -0.78 -7.96
CA ALA A 344 -4.26 -0.71 -8.36
C ALA A 344 -3.50 0.39 -7.62
N ALA A 345 -4.10 1.57 -7.43
CA ALA A 345 -3.51 2.67 -6.68
C ALA A 345 -3.27 2.32 -5.21
N PHE A 346 -4.25 1.70 -4.54
CA PHE A 346 -4.07 1.25 -3.15
C PHE A 346 -3.08 0.09 -3.02
N ARG A 347 -3.04 -0.84 -3.98
CA ARG A 347 -1.97 -1.87 -4.02
C ARG A 347 -0.58 -1.27 -4.21
N ALA A 348 -0.44 -0.25 -5.06
CA ALA A 348 0.82 0.45 -5.23
C ALA A 348 1.27 1.13 -3.93
N LEU A 349 0.33 1.73 -3.19
CA LEU A 349 0.57 2.28 -1.85
C LEU A 349 1.00 1.19 -0.85
N GLN A 350 0.31 0.04 -0.83
CA GLN A 350 0.67 -1.09 0.02
C GLN A 350 2.12 -1.53 -0.23
N VAL A 351 2.48 -1.76 -1.50
CA VAL A 351 3.85 -2.18 -1.87
C VAL A 351 4.88 -1.10 -1.51
N ALA A 352 4.54 0.19 -1.65
CA ALA A 352 5.42 1.27 -1.23
C ALA A 352 5.65 1.28 0.29
N ALA A 353 4.59 1.11 1.08
CA ALA A 353 4.62 1.02 2.53
C ALA A 353 5.38 -0.23 3.02
N GLU A 354 5.20 -1.38 2.35
CA GLU A 354 5.97 -2.59 2.61
C GLU A 354 7.46 -2.35 2.41
N ARG A 355 7.86 -1.79 1.26
CA ARG A 355 9.27 -1.46 1.02
C ARG A 355 9.83 -0.48 2.07
N ALA A 356 9.03 0.50 2.51
CA ALA A 356 9.43 1.41 3.57
C ALA A 356 9.64 0.70 4.91
N LEU A 357 8.71 -0.17 5.31
CA LEU A 357 8.82 -1.02 6.49
C LEU A 357 10.07 -1.90 6.44
N LEU A 358 10.29 -2.58 5.31
CA LEU A 358 11.46 -3.45 5.13
C LEU A 358 12.78 -2.70 5.26
N ARG A 359 12.86 -1.47 4.76
CA ARG A 359 14.06 -0.62 4.93
C ARG A 359 14.32 -0.32 6.40
N LEU A 360 13.29 0.06 7.18
CA LEU A 360 13.47 0.34 8.61
C LEU A 360 13.87 -0.91 9.40
N VAL A 361 13.20 -2.04 9.16
CA VAL A 361 13.51 -3.30 9.83
C VAL A 361 14.93 -3.76 9.48
N SER A 362 15.30 -3.72 8.20
CA SER A 362 16.65 -4.09 7.75
C SER A 362 17.71 -3.16 8.33
N ALA A 363 17.49 -1.84 8.31
CA ALA A 363 18.43 -0.88 8.90
C ALA A 363 18.61 -1.12 10.41
N ARG A 364 17.53 -1.49 11.12
CA ARG A 364 17.61 -1.82 12.55
C ARG A 364 18.38 -3.12 12.79
N VAL A 365 18.13 -4.16 12.01
CA VAL A 365 18.89 -5.42 12.04
C VAL A 365 20.37 -5.17 11.76
N GLU A 366 20.69 -4.45 10.68
CA GLU A 366 22.05 -4.10 10.29
C GLU A 366 22.76 -3.27 11.36
N GLY A 367 22.05 -2.38 12.04
CA GLY A 367 22.58 -1.62 13.17
C GLY A 367 22.97 -2.53 14.35
N ILE A 368 22.04 -3.38 14.83
CA ILE A 368 22.28 -4.29 15.95
C ILE A 368 23.44 -5.25 15.63
N VAL A 369 23.39 -5.89 14.46
CA VAL A 369 24.41 -6.86 14.03
C VAL A 369 25.73 -6.14 13.78
N GLY A 370 25.73 -5.01 13.09
CA GLY A 370 26.93 -4.25 12.76
C GLY A 370 27.68 -3.72 13.99
N GLU A 371 26.97 -3.21 15.01
CA GLU A 371 27.57 -2.81 16.29
C GLU A 371 28.12 -4.02 17.05
N GLY A 372 27.37 -5.13 17.09
CA GLY A 372 27.78 -6.37 17.73
C GLY A 372 29.05 -6.97 17.14
N LEU A 373 29.12 -7.06 15.82
CA LEU A 373 30.27 -7.62 15.10
C LEU A 373 31.54 -6.75 15.26
N LYS A 374 31.39 -5.43 15.41
CA LYS A 374 32.50 -4.52 15.72
C LYS A 374 33.02 -4.68 17.15
N ALA A 375 32.13 -4.98 18.10
CA ALA A 375 32.48 -5.18 19.50
C ALA A 375 33.09 -6.57 19.76
N MET A 376 32.87 -7.54 18.87
CA MET A 376 33.37 -8.91 19.01
C MET A 376 34.89 -8.97 18.84
N VAL A 377 35.54 -9.73 19.74
CA VAL A 377 36.97 -10.05 19.61
C VAL A 377 37.12 -11.23 18.66
N TRP A 378 37.71 -10.98 17.48
CA TRP A 378 37.89 -11.99 16.44
C TRP A 378 39.15 -12.88 16.62
N THR A 379 40.09 -12.45 17.46
CA THR A 379 41.30 -13.21 17.79
C THR A 379 41.46 -13.40 19.31
N PRO A 380 40.50 -14.06 19.98
CA PRO A 380 40.59 -14.33 21.42
C PRO A 380 41.76 -15.27 21.75
N SER A 381 42.34 -15.13 22.94
CA SER A 381 43.44 -15.97 23.41
C SER A 381 43.00 -17.37 23.89
N GLY A 382 41.70 -17.62 23.98
CA GLY A 382 41.12 -18.89 24.40
C GLY A 382 39.62 -18.98 24.09
N PRO A 383 38.95 -20.04 24.57
CA PRO A 383 37.53 -20.26 24.35
C PRO A 383 36.67 -19.08 24.85
N LEU A 384 35.67 -18.72 24.06
CA LEU A 384 34.68 -17.70 24.43
C LEU A 384 33.55 -18.31 25.27
N PRO A 385 32.81 -17.50 26.05
CA PRO A 385 31.69 -17.99 26.84
C PRO A 385 30.63 -18.72 26.00
N LEU A 386 30.14 -19.84 26.55
CA LEU A 386 29.04 -20.62 26.00
C LEU A 386 27.75 -19.79 25.97
N GLY A 387 26.88 -20.07 25.00
CA GLY A 387 25.63 -19.35 24.76
C GLY A 387 25.70 -18.40 23.56
N PRO A 388 24.63 -17.68 23.23
CA PRO A 388 24.64 -16.67 22.18
C PRO A 388 25.51 -15.46 22.57
N SER A 389 25.96 -14.69 21.58
CA SER A 389 26.59 -13.39 21.78
C SER A 389 25.56 -12.35 22.21
N PRO A 390 25.94 -11.30 22.96
CA PRO A 390 25.01 -10.27 23.43
C PRO A 390 24.28 -9.56 22.28
N TYR A 391 24.92 -9.41 21.12
CA TYR A 391 24.25 -8.83 19.94
C TYR A 391 23.21 -9.77 19.33
N VAL A 392 23.41 -11.10 19.42
CA VAL A 392 22.43 -12.09 18.97
C VAL A 392 21.25 -12.10 19.90
N GLU A 393 21.46 -12.02 21.22
CA GLU A 393 20.37 -11.86 22.18
C GLU A 393 19.54 -10.61 21.87
N ALA A 394 20.19 -9.46 21.66
CA ALA A 394 19.51 -8.22 21.28
C ALA A 394 18.77 -8.35 19.94
N LEU A 395 19.37 -9.01 18.95
CA LEU A 395 18.74 -9.28 17.65
C LEU A 395 17.51 -10.18 17.80
N LEU A 396 17.62 -11.26 18.57
CA LEU A 396 16.54 -12.21 18.79
C LEU A 396 15.37 -11.55 19.52
N THR A 397 15.63 -10.74 20.55
CA THR A 397 14.59 -9.94 21.23
C THR A 397 13.91 -9.00 20.24
N PHE A 398 14.68 -8.24 19.46
CA PHE A 398 14.12 -7.34 18.45
C PHE A 398 13.27 -8.08 17.40
N MET A 399 13.75 -9.22 16.89
CA MET A 399 13.01 -10.01 15.90
C MET A 399 11.76 -10.64 16.50
N GLN A 400 11.81 -11.13 17.74
CA GLN A 400 10.64 -11.66 18.45
C GLN A 400 9.57 -10.60 18.62
N ASP A 401 9.93 -9.41 19.10
CA ASP A 401 9.00 -8.28 19.26
C ASP A 401 8.41 -7.84 17.91
N THR A 402 9.26 -7.76 16.87
CA THR A 402 8.85 -7.38 15.51
C THR A 402 7.89 -8.41 14.92
N VAL A 403 8.18 -9.70 15.06
CA VAL A 403 7.35 -10.80 14.56
C VAL A 403 6.02 -10.87 15.32
N ALA A 404 6.04 -10.71 16.64
CA ALA A 404 4.84 -10.69 17.48
C ALA A 404 3.94 -9.50 17.10
N SER A 405 4.52 -8.31 16.95
CA SER A 405 3.78 -7.11 16.51
C SER A 405 3.20 -7.27 15.12
N ALA A 406 3.95 -7.87 14.19
CA ALA A 406 3.52 -8.03 12.80
C ALA A 406 2.42 -9.09 12.64
N GLY A 407 2.43 -10.17 13.42
CA GLY A 407 1.51 -11.29 13.28
C GLY A 407 0.03 -10.93 13.53
N GLY A 408 -0.24 -9.88 14.31
CA GLY A 408 -1.59 -9.39 14.56
C GLY A 408 -2.03 -8.23 13.65
N VAL A 409 -1.18 -7.79 12.73
CA VAL A 409 -1.38 -6.54 11.96
C VAL A 409 -1.25 -6.76 10.47
N LEU A 410 -0.17 -7.42 10.02
CA LEU A 410 0.16 -7.51 8.60
C LEU A 410 -0.65 -8.62 7.89
N PRO A 411 -1.10 -8.39 6.64
CA PRO A 411 -1.55 -9.45 5.76
C PRO A 411 -0.47 -10.53 5.61
N HIS A 412 -0.88 -11.78 5.48
CA HIS A 412 0.05 -12.92 5.48
C HIS A 412 1.22 -12.79 4.47
N PRO A 413 1.00 -12.36 3.21
CA PRO A 413 2.12 -12.17 2.28
C PRO A 413 3.14 -11.13 2.75
N SER A 414 2.67 -9.99 3.28
CA SER A 414 3.50 -8.90 3.80
C SER A 414 4.27 -9.32 5.05
N TYR A 415 3.61 -10.06 5.95
CA TYR A 415 4.21 -10.66 7.14
C TYR A 415 5.38 -11.60 6.77
N VAL A 416 5.12 -12.55 5.87
CA VAL A 416 6.11 -13.51 5.37
C VAL A 416 7.30 -12.78 4.75
N PHE A 417 7.03 -11.80 3.90
CA PHE A 417 8.06 -11.04 3.22
C PHE A 417 8.94 -10.23 4.19
N MET A 418 8.34 -9.67 5.25
CA MET A 418 9.07 -8.99 6.32
C MET A 418 9.99 -9.94 7.09
N CYS A 419 9.49 -11.08 7.55
CA CYS A 419 10.29 -12.08 8.27
C CYS A 419 11.48 -12.54 7.43
N ARG A 420 11.25 -12.89 6.16
CA ARG A 420 12.30 -13.34 5.25
C ARG A 420 13.36 -12.27 5.02
N THR A 421 12.94 -11.02 4.81
CA THR A 421 13.87 -9.91 4.57
C THR A 421 14.74 -9.61 5.79
N ALA A 422 14.16 -9.62 7.00
CA ALA A 422 14.91 -9.39 8.24
C ALA A 422 15.98 -10.48 8.47
N LEU A 423 15.60 -11.74 8.26
CA LEU A 423 16.50 -12.89 8.38
C LEU A 423 17.59 -12.86 7.29
N LYS A 424 17.22 -12.57 6.05
CA LYS A 424 18.17 -12.42 4.94
C LYS A 424 19.16 -11.28 5.16
N SER A 425 18.71 -10.13 5.65
CA SER A 425 19.58 -9.00 6.01
C SER A 425 20.62 -9.41 7.07
N THR A 426 20.18 -10.16 8.09
CA THR A 426 21.10 -10.74 9.08
C THR A 426 22.13 -11.67 8.44
N ALA A 427 21.70 -12.66 7.65
CA ALA A 427 22.58 -13.62 6.99
C ALA A 427 23.62 -12.93 6.09
N LEU A 428 23.20 -11.91 5.32
CA LEU A 428 24.10 -11.12 4.47
C LEU A 428 25.14 -10.36 5.27
N MET A 429 24.78 -9.79 6.43
CA MET A 429 25.74 -9.12 7.31
C MET A 429 26.81 -10.08 7.85
N LEU A 430 26.42 -11.32 8.18
CA LEU A 430 27.37 -12.35 8.61
C LEU A 430 28.31 -12.76 7.48
N LEU A 431 27.83 -12.91 6.25
CA LEU A 431 28.71 -13.23 5.11
C LEU A 431 29.66 -12.07 4.77
N ARG A 432 29.17 -10.82 4.87
CA ARG A 432 29.99 -9.61 4.66
C ARG A 432 31.18 -9.48 5.61
N LEU A 433 31.20 -10.20 6.73
CA LEU A 433 32.38 -10.28 7.61
C LEU A 433 33.64 -10.73 6.85
N PHE A 434 33.48 -11.69 5.93
CA PHE A 434 34.60 -12.28 5.21
C PHE A 434 34.94 -11.53 3.91
N SER A 435 34.18 -10.48 3.57
CA SER A 435 34.52 -9.59 2.46
C SER A 435 35.85 -8.86 2.71
N PRO A 436 36.54 -8.36 1.67
CA PRO A 436 37.81 -7.64 1.82
C PRO A 436 37.77 -6.53 2.87
N ASP A 437 36.67 -5.76 2.91
CA ASP A 437 36.44 -4.63 3.81
C ASP A 437 35.92 -5.04 5.20
N GLY A 438 35.68 -6.34 5.44
CA GLY A 438 35.20 -6.89 6.69
C GLY A 438 36.29 -7.04 7.76
N ILE A 439 36.30 -8.17 8.47
CA ILE A 439 37.24 -8.40 9.57
C ILE A 439 38.68 -8.54 9.06
N LYS A 440 39.66 -8.06 9.85
CA LYS A 440 41.09 -8.14 9.50
C LYS A 440 41.69 -9.53 9.69
N GLY A 441 41.05 -10.35 10.51
CA GLY A 441 41.39 -11.75 10.69
C GLY A 441 40.63 -12.37 11.86
N TYR A 442 40.60 -13.70 11.90
CA TYR A 442 39.92 -14.46 12.94
C TYR A 442 40.69 -15.72 13.35
N ASN A 443 40.37 -16.28 14.51
CA ASN A 443 40.75 -17.64 14.89
C ASN A 443 39.52 -18.56 15.06
N LEU A 444 39.74 -19.85 15.27
CA LEU A 444 38.64 -20.82 15.33
C LEU A 444 37.74 -20.66 16.57
N PHE A 445 38.22 -20.13 17.71
CA PHE A 445 37.34 -19.82 18.85
C PHE A 445 36.29 -18.75 18.50
N ALA A 446 36.65 -17.76 17.69
CA ALA A 446 35.69 -16.78 17.20
C ALA A 446 34.67 -17.41 16.23
N ILE A 447 35.11 -18.38 15.41
CA ILE A 447 34.21 -19.10 14.49
C ILE A 447 33.28 -20.07 15.24
N GLU A 448 33.75 -20.74 16.29
CA GLU A 448 32.91 -21.57 17.17
C GLU A 448 31.78 -20.74 17.78
N LYS A 449 32.10 -19.52 18.25
CA LYS A 449 31.10 -18.58 18.76
C LYS A 449 30.15 -18.11 17.66
N LEU A 450 30.66 -17.75 16.49
CA LEU A 450 29.84 -17.37 15.33
C LEU A 450 28.92 -18.51 14.87
N ALA A 451 29.37 -19.76 14.94
CA ALA A 451 28.56 -20.92 14.60
C ALA A 451 27.41 -21.12 15.61
N ALA A 452 27.67 -20.93 16.90
CA ALA A 452 26.64 -20.94 17.93
C ALA A 452 25.62 -19.80 17.73
N ASP A 453 26.09 -18.61 17.37
CA ASP A 453 25.27 -17.45 17.03
C ASP A 453 24.35 -17.74 15.83
N VAL A 454 24.90 -18.27 14.73
CA VAL A 454 24.12 -18.70 13.55
C VAL A 454 23.08 -19.76 13.92
N ALA A 455 23.47 -20.76 14.71
CA ALA A 455 22.55 -21.82 15.14
C ALA A 455 21.39 -21.28 15.98
N ALA A 456 21.65 -20.30 16.86
CA ALA A 456 20.61 -19.65 17.65
C ALA A 456 19.59 -18.90 16.76
N VAL A 457 20.06 -18.19 15.73
CA VAL A 457 19.17 -17.50 14.78
C VAL A 457 18.41 -18.50 13.89
N GLN A 458 19.03 -19.61 13.48
CA GLN A 458 18.34 -20.68 12.76
C GLN A 458 17.24 -21.35 13.60
N ALA A 459 17.47 -21.56 14.89
CA ALA A 459 16.46 -22.09 15.80
C ALA A 459 15.25 -21.13 15.91
N PHE A 460 15.52 -19.83 15.98
CA PHE A 460 14.45 -18.82 15.91
C PHE A 460 13.70 -18.87 14.57
N ALA A 461 14.40 -18.89 13.43
CA ALA A 461 13.76 -18.97 12.11
C ALA A 461 12.89 -20.23 11.94
N ALA A 462 13.34 -21.37 12.49
CA ALA A 462 12.57 -22.61 12.54
C ALA A 462 11.27 -22.45 13.35
N SER A 463 11.36 -21.81 14.53
CA SER A 463 10.19 -21.57 15.38
C SER A 463 9.13 -20.69 14.70
N VAL A 464 9.55 -19.65 13.98
CA VAL A 464 8.66 -18.78 13.20
C VAL A 464 8.04 -19.54 12.03
N THR A 465 8.82 -20.35 11.32
CA THR A 465 8.33 -21.17 10.20
C THR A 465 7.25 -22.16 10.66
N ALA A 466 7.46 -22.80 11.82
CA ALA A 466 6.50 -23.73 12.42
C ALA A 466 5.22 -23.04 12.89
N GLY A 467 5.32 -21.86 13.50
CA GLY A 467 4.17 -21.12 14.05
C GLY A 467 3.26 -20.46 13.01
N THR A 468 3.71 -20.32 11.75
CA THR A 468 3.05 -19.46 10.75
C THR A 468 2.39 -20.23 9.59
N GLY A 469 2.45 -21.57 9.62
CA GLY A 469 1.87 -22.41 8.56
C GLY A 469 2.59 -22.30 7.21
N PHE A 470 3.83 -21.76 7.21
CA PHE A 470 4.67 -21.53 6.03
C PHE A 470 4.78 -22.76 5.11
N ALA A 471 4.65 -23.97 5.67
CA ALA A 471 4.70 -25.25 4.96
C ALA A 471 3.61 -25.44 3.89
N ALA A 472 2.47 -24.72 3.97
CA ALA A 472 1.38 -24.87 3.00
C ALA A 472 1.63 -24.17 1.64
N GLY A 473 2.64 -23.28 1.55
CA GLY A 473 3.00 -22.53 0.35
C GLY A 473 3.78 -23.32 -0.72
N MET A 474 4.07 -24.60 -0.48
CA MET A 474 4.79 -25.48 -1.43
C MET A 474 4.10 -25.61 -2.80
N ALA A 475 2.81 -25.27 -2.91
CA ALA A 475 2.05 -25.34 -4.16
C ALA A 475 2.30 -24.18 -5.15
N THR A 476 2.92 -23.07 -4.74
CA THR A 476 3.09 -21.87 -5.60
C THR A 476 4.55 -21.53 -5.94
N GLY A 477 5.51 -22.39 -5.58
CA GLY A 477 6.90 -22.29 -6.08
C GLY A 477 7.75 -21.14 -5.53
N THR A 478 7.25 -20.33 -4.59
CA THR A 478 7.95 -19.10 -4.13
C THR A 478 8.25 -19.03 -2.63
N GLY A 479 8.32 -20.14 -1.89
CA GLY A 479 8.67 -20.05 -0.47
C GLY A 479 9.30 -21.29 0.15
N GLY A 480 10.63 -21.37 0.12
CA GLY A 480 11.38 -22.25 1.03
C GLY A 480 11.20 -21.85 2.50
N SER A 481 11.72 -22.66 3.42
CA SER A 481 11.74 -22.40 4.86
C SER A 481 12.46 -21.09 5.17
N LEU A 482 12.09 -20.37 6.24
CA LEU A 482 12.88 -19.20 6.68
C LEU A 482 14.31 -19.57 7.11
N ILE A 483 14.52 -20.86 7.44
CA ILE A 483 15.84 -21.42 7.76
C ILE A 483 16.77 -21.35 6.53
N ASP A 484 16.20 -21.39 5.32
CA ASP A 484 16.97 -21.45 4.07
C ASP A 484 17.84 -20.19 3.88
N GLU A 485 17.43 -19.05 4.43
CA GLU A 485 18.19 -17.79 4.39
C GLU A 485 19.54 -17.88 5.12
N PHE A 486 19.71 -18.84 6.04
CA PHE A 486 20.93 -19.04 6.83
C PHE A 486 21.77 -20.24 6.39
N VAL A 487 21.40 -20.92 5.30
CA VAL A 487 22.11 -22.13 4.86
C VAL A 487 23.55 -21.81 4.47
N GLU A 488 23.78 -20.70 3.76
CA GLU A 488 25.13 -20.30 3.32
C GLU A 488 26.04 -19.91 4.53
N PRO A 489 25.64 -19.00 5.45
CA PRO A 489 26.43 -18.74 6.67
C PRO A 489 26.73 -20.00 7.49
N ALA A 490 25.74 -20.89 7.64
CA ALA A 490 25.91 -22.13 8.40
C ALA A 490 26.86 -23.10 7.71
N GLN A 491 26.80 -23.22 6.38
CA GLN A 491 27.75 -24.00 5.59
C GLN A 491 29.17 -23.45 5.74
N LEU A 492 29.35 -22.13 5.71
CA LEU A 492 30.67 -21.49 5.90
C LEU A 492 31.25 -21.80 7.28
N CYS A 493 30.47 -21.62 8.35
CA CYS A 493 30.92 -21.96 9.71
C CYS A 493 31.28 -23.45 9.83
N ARG A 494 30.44 -24.35 9.28
CA ARG A 494 30.70 -25.79 9.27
C ARG A 494 31.97 -26.14 8.50
N LEU A 495 32.26 -25.42 7.41
CA LEU A 495 33.46 -25.61 6.63
C LEU A 495 34.71 -25.19 7.41
N LEU A 496 34.69 -23.99 7.99
CA LEU A 496 35.82 -23.43 8.73
C LEU A 496 36.16 -24.23 9.99
N LEU A 497 35.16 -24.90 10.58
CA LEU A 497 35.33 -25.79 11.74
C LEU A 497 35.60 -27.25 11.36
N SER A 498 35.67 -27.57 10.05
CA SER A 498 35.86 -28.96 9.62
C SER A 498 37.30 -29.44 9.78
N ASP A 499 37.43 -30.67 10.25
CA ASP A 499 38.70 -31.40 10.37
C ASP A 499 39.28 -31.79 8.99
N THR A 500 38.47 -31.68 7.94
CA THR A 500 38.72 -32.16 6.57
C THR A 500 38.66 -31.01 5.56
N LEU A 501 39.33 -29.90 5.84
CA LEU A 501 39.33 -28.71 4.97
C LEU A 501 39.83 -28.99 3.54
N GLU A 502 40.66 -30.02 3.37
CA GLU A 502 41.18 -30.48 2.07
C GLU A 502 40.08 -30.96 1.11
N ASP A 503 38.95 -31.46 1.63
CA ASP A 503 37.83 -31.95 0.83
C ASP A 503 37.23 -30.86 -0.06
N VAL A 504 37.40 -29.59 0.31
CA VAL A 504 36.97 -28.45 -0.52
C VAL A 504 37.67 -28.44 -1.87
N LEU A 505 38.88 -28.97 -1.97
CA LEU A 505 39.62 -28.98 -3.23
C LEU A 505 38.96 -29.88 -4.27
N VAL A 506 38.11 -30.85 -3.88
CA VAL A 506 37.40 -31.72 -4.80
C VAL A 506 36.05 -31.08 -5.17
N PRO A 507 35.82 -30.66 -6.44
CA PRO A 507 34.60 -29.96 -6.84
C PRO A 507 33.31 -30.73 -6.54
N GLU A 508 33.31 -32.06 -6.69
CA GLU A 508 32.16 -32.93 -6.46
C GLU A 508 31.81 -32.98 -4.96
N LEU A 509 32.81 -33.18 -4.09
CA LEU A 509 32.61 -33.16 -2.64
C LEU A 509 32.18 -31.79 -2.15
N ARG A 510 32.71 -30.71 -2.74
CA ARG A 510 32.29 -29.34 -2.47
C ARG A 510 30.81 -29.13 -2.79
N ARG A 511 30.36 -29.54 -3.99
CA ARG A 511 28.96 -29.46 -4.41
C ARG A 511 28.02 -30.28 -3.53
N GLN A 512 28.49 -31.44 -3.04
CA GLN A 512 27.69 -32.31 -2.17
C GLN A 512 27.58 -31.80 -0.73
N ARG A 513 28.69 -31.36 -0.12
CA ARG A 513 28.72 -30.95 1.30
C ARG A 513 28.38 -29.47 1.52
N TYR A 514 28.68 -28.63 0.53
CA TYR A 514 28.56 -27.16 0.60
C TYR A 514 27.98 -26.56 -0.69
N PRO A 515 26.76 -26.95 -1.11
CA PRO A 515 26.17 -26.53 -2.39
C PRO A 515 25.96 -25.02 -2.55
N ASN A 516 25.92 -24.26 -1.45
CA ASN A 516 25.67 -22.81 -1.49
C ASN A 516 26.95 -21.99 -1.27
N LEU A 517 28.12 -22.62 -1.16
CA LEU A 517 29.40 -21.91 -1.01
C LEU A 517 30.15 -21.84 -2.33
N GLU A 518 30.24 -20.63 -2.85
CA GLU A 518 31.06 -20.34 -4.02
C GLU A 518 32.55 -20.28 -3.68
N PRO A 519 33.45 -20.77 -4.56
CA PRO A 519 34.90 -20.79 -4.31
C PRO A 519 35.51 -19.43 -3.92
N PRO A 520 35.11 -18.28 -4.53
CA PRO A 520 35.57 -16.96 -4.09
C PRO A 520 35.27 -16.66 -2.62
N THR A 521 34.07 -17.00 -2.14
CA THR A 521 33.65 -16.77 -0.74
C THR A 521 34.53 -17.58 0.21
N ILE A 522 34.82 -18.84 -0.15
CA ILE A 522 35.70 -19.72 0.64
C ILE A 522 37.12 -19.13 0.70
N VAL A 523 37.69 -18.74 -0.44
CA VAL A 523 39.03 -18.13 -0.50
C VAL A 523 39.12 -16.87 0.37
N GLN A 524 38.14 -15.98 0.27
CA GLN A 524 38.10 -14.74 1.07
C GLN A 524 38.05 -15.02 2.58
N ALA A 525 37.31 -16.06 2.99
CA ALA A 525 37.29 -16.49 4.37
C ALA A 525 38.66 -17.03 4.80
N LEU A 526 39.25 -17.96 4.04
CA LEU A 526 40.53 -18.60 4.41
C LEU A 526 41.70 -17.61 4.48
N ASP A 527 41.74 -16.57 3.64
CA ASP A 527 42.79 -15.52 3.67
C ASP A 527 42.86 -14.78 5.02
N LYS A 528 41.72 -14.70 5.72
CA LYS A 528 41.58 -13.97 6.99
C LYS A 528 41.94 -14.84 8.19
N TYR A 529 42.29 -16.10 7.99
CA TYR A 529 42.66 -17.00 9.09
C TYR A 529 43.91 -16.53 9.86
N ARG A 530 43.86 -16.67 11.18
CA ARG A 530 44.94 -16.41 12.14
C ARG A 530 45.11 -17.63 13.04
N GLU A 531 46.27 -18.25 12.93
CA GLU A 531 46.65 -19.45 13.69
C GLU A 531 46.91 -19.12 15.16
N ILE A 532 46.47 -20.01 16.05
CA ILE A 532 46.87 -20.06 17.45
C ILE A 532 47.39 -21.47 17.70
N LEU A 533 48.66 -21.57 18.13
CA LEU A 533 49.34 -22.85 18.34
C LEU A 533 49.08 -23.46 19.72
N LYS A 534 48.85 -22.60 20.73
CA LYS A 534 48.66 -23.02 22.12
C LYS A 534 47.64 -22.14 22.82
N VAL A 535 46.85 -22.76 23.70
CA VAL A 535 46.03 -22.06 24.70
C VAL A 535 46.55 -22.45 26.07
N GLY A 536 47.13 -21.48 26.79
CA GLY A 536 47.86 -21.78 28.01
C GLY A 536 49.02 -22.76 27.74
N LYS A 537 48.91 -23.98 28.27
CA LYS A 537 49.92 -25.04 28.10
C LYS A 537 49.54 -26.09 27.05
N GLU A 538 48.30 -26.10 26.56
CA GLU A 538 47.79 -27.13 25.65
C GLU A 538 48.00 -26.74 24.18
N LYS A 539 48.34 -27.71 23.33
CA LYS A 539 48.39 -27.53 21.87
C LYS A 539 46.96 -27.49 21.33
N THR A 540 46.70 -26.56 20.43
CA THR A 540 45.40 -26.48 19.75
C THR A 540 45.29 -27.59 18.70
N ARG A 541 44.06 -27.98 18.39
CA ARG A 541 43.74 -28.93 17.30
C ARG A 541 43.52 -28.24 15.95
N PHE A 542 43.87 -26.96 15.86
CA PHE A 542 43.52 -26.10 14.73
C PHE A 542 44.49 -26.29 13.56
N PRO A 543 44.03 -26.11 12.31
CA PRO A 543 44.87 -26.27 11.13
C PRO A 543 46.01 -25.24 11.15
N THR A 544 47.20 -25.67 10.73
CA THR A 544 48.34 -24.73 10.64
C THR A 544 48.11 -23.70 9.55
N LYS A 545 48.62 -22.48 9.72
CA LYS A 545 48.48 -21.43 8.70
C LYS A 545 49.05 -21.87 7.35
N LYS A 546 50.16 -22.61 7.36
CA LYS A 546 50.79 -23.15 6.15
C LYS A 546 49.85 -24.09 5.38
N ALA A 547 49.09 -24.94 6.07
CA ALA A 547 48.12 -25.84 5.45
C ALA A 547 46.96 -25.05 4.82
N VAL A 548 46.42 -24.06 5.56
CA VAL A 548 45.34 -23.19 5.05
C VAL A 548 45.81 -22.41 3.81
N ASP A 549 47.00 -21.80 3.85
CA ASP A 549 47.56 -21.04 2.72
C ASP A 549 47.77 -21.93 1.47
N GLN A 550 48.16 -23.20 1.67
CA GLN A 550 48.30 -24.17 0.58
C GLN A 550 46.95 -24.51 -0.07
N ILE A 551 45.92 -24.78 0.74
CA ILE A 551 44.56 -25.05 0.26
C ILE A 551 44.02 -23.83 -0.49
N THR A 552 44.17 -22.63 0.07
CA THR A 552 43.75 -21.37 -0.57
C THR A 552 44.43 -21.16 -1.92
N LYS A 553 45.74 -21.43 -2.02
CA LYS A 553 46.49 -21.31 -3.29
C LYS A 553 45.99 -22.29 -4.34
N GLN A 554 45.74 -23.54 -3.96
CA GLN A 554 45.23 -24.57 -4.87
C GLN A 554 43.80 -24.25 -5.33
N LEU A 555 42.95 -23.76 -4.44
CA LEU A 555 41.57 -23.35 -4.76
C LEU A 555 41.55 -22.17 -5.75
N ARG A 556 42.42 -21.17 -5.57
CA ARG A 556 42.60 -20.09 -6.56
C ARG A 556 43.08 -20.61 -7.92
N GLY A 557 43.99 -21.59 -7.92
CA GLY A 557 44.44 -22.25 -9.14
C GLY A 557 43.28 -22.89 -9.92
N GLN A 558 42.40 -23.61 -9.21
CA GLN A 558 41.21 -24.23 -9.82
C GLN A 558 40.24 -23.21 -10.41
N MET A 559 40.10 -22.03 -9.80
CA MET A 559 39.24 -20.97 -10.32
C MET A 559 39.76 -20.40 -11.65
N VAL A 560 41.09 -20.23 -11.77
CA VAL A 560 41.72 -19.75 -13.01
C VAL A 560 41.61 -20.80 -14.11
N THR A 561 41.87 -22.07 -13.80
CA THR A 561 41.78 -23.17 -14.79
C THR A 561 40.34 -23.46 -15.20
N GLY A 562 39.39 -23.38 -14.26
CA GLY A 562 37.97 -23.55 -14.53
C GLY A 562 37.42 -22.47 -15.46
N SER A 563 37.82 -21.21 -15.25
CA SER A 563 37.43 -20.09 -16.13
C SER A 563 38.00 -20.22 -17.55
N ALA A 564 39.19 -20.81 -17.71
CA ALA A 564 39.76 -21.09 -19.03
C ALA A 564 39.04 -22.26 -19.74
N ALA A 565 38.56 -23.25 -18.97
CA ALA A 565 37.84 -24.40 -19.50
C ALA A 565 36.40 -24.06 -19.94
N THR A 566 35.68 -23.18 -19.23
CA THR A 566 34.36 -22.70 -19.67
C THR A 566 34.43 -21.84 -20.92
N VAL A 567 35.43 -20.95 -21.02
CA VAL A 567 35.64 -20.14 -22.25
C VAL A 567 35.90 -21.04 -23.46
N LEU A 568 36.60 -22.17 -23.30
CA LEU A 568 36.84 -23.13 -24.38
C LEU A 568 35.66 -24.07 -24.68
N GLN A 569 34.65 -24.15 -23.80
CA GLN A 569 33.41 -24.90 -24.04
C GLN A 569 32.31 -24.03 -24.68
N ASP A 570 32.39 -22.70 -24.54
CA ASP A 570 31.51 -21.74 -25.17
C ASP A 570 31.98 -21.32 -26.60
N PHE A 571 33.16 -21.79 -27.03
CA PHE A 571 33.65 -21.77 -28.42
C PHE A 571 33.43 -23.14 -29.07
#